data_AF-A0A5K0VCM9-F1
#
_entry.id   AF-A0A5K0VCM9-F1
#
_cell.length_a   1.000
_cell.length_b   1.000
_cell.length_c   1.000
_cell.angle_alpha   90.00
_cell.angle_beta   90.00
_cell.angle_gamma   90.00
#
_symmetry.space_group_name_H-M   'P 1'
#
loop_
_entity.id
_entity.type
_entity.pdbx_description
1 polymer ?
#
loop_
_entity_poly.entity_id
_entity_poly.type
_entity_poly.pdbx_seq_one_letter_code
_entity_poly.pdbx_strand_id
1 'polypeptide(L)'
;VHRDTYAMVVSMENITLNWYFGNERSMLVSNCLFRMGGAAILFSNRRSDRRRSKYELVHTVRTHKGADDQCYNCVYQREDEQGKIGVALSKDLMAVAGDALKTNITTLGPLVLPMSEQLLFLATLIGRKLLKIKGLKPYIPDFKLAFEHFCIHAGGRAVLDELEKNLELSDWHMEPSRMTLYRFGNTSSSSLWYELAYTEAKGRVKRGDRLWQIAFGSGFKCNSAVWRATRTIKPAKETNPWMDEIENFPVEVPKIVKVET
;
A
#
# COMPACT_ATOMS: atom_id res chain seq x y z
N VAL A 1 16.54 -16.77 -13.23
CA VAL A 1 16.82 -16.37 -11.83
C VAL A 1 18.20 -16.87 -11.45
N HIS A 2 19.13 -15.97 -11.07
CA HIS A 2 20.47 -16.36 -10.62
C HIS A 2 20.39 -17.16 -9.32
N ARG A 3 21.14 -18.26 -9.21
CA ARG A 3 21.16 -19.09 -7.99
C ARG A 3 22.06 -18.46 -6.93
N ASP A 4 21.73 -18.72 -5.66
CA ASP A 4 22.53 -18.36 -4.48
C ASP A 4 23.05 -16.92 -4.45
N THR A 5 22.15 -15.99 -4.78
CA THR A 5 22.45 -14.56 -4.96
C THR A 5 21.72 -13.72 -3.91
N TYR A 6 22.31 -12.57 -3.59
CA TYR A 6 21.68 -11.50 -2.83
C TYR A 6 21.17 -10.42 -3.78
N ALA A 7 20.03 -9.82 -3.44
CA ALA A 7 19.56 -8.59 -4.07
C ALA A 7 19.28 -7.57 -2.98
N MET A 8 19.81 -6.36 -3.12
CA MET A 8 19.48 -5.24 -2.25
C MET A 8 18.52 -4.32 -2.98
N VAL A 9 17.33 -4.14 -2.42
CA VAL A 9 16.33 -3.18 -2.91
C VAL A 9 16.45 -1.94 -2.05
N VAL A 10 16.78 -0.81 -2.67
CA VAL A 10 16.86 0.49 -2.01
C VAL A 10 15.72 1.37 -2.54
N SER A 11 14.87 1.80 -1.62
CA SER A 11 13.85 2.82 -1.85
C SER A 11 14.33 4.11 -1.22
N MET A 12 14.33 5.21 -1.98
CA MET A 12 14.71 6.53 -1.47
C MET A 12 13.82 7.57 -2.13
N GLU A 13 13.33 8.50 -1.33
CA GLU A 13 12.54 9.64 -1.78
C GLU A 13 13.23 10.93 -1.33
N ASN A 14 13.47 11.83 -2.28
CA ASN A 14 14.05 13.15 -2.04
C ASN A 14 13.17 14.21 -2.68
N ILE A 15 12.66 15.13 -1.85
CA ILE A 15 11.70 16.16 -2.26
C ILE A 15 12.36 17.43 -2.82
N THR A 16 13.69 17.58 -2.71
CA THR A 16 14.39 18.83 -3.10
C THR A 16 14.18 19.21 -4.57
N LEU A 17 14.03 18.24 -5.48
CA LEU A 17 13.79 18.49 -6.90
C LEU A 17 12.31 18.57 -7.29
N ASN A 18 11.40 18.22 -6.37
CA ASN A 18 9.97 18.05 -6.65
C ASN A 18 9.09 19.06 -5.90
N TRP A 19 9.69 20.03 -5.19
CA TRP A 19 8.95 21.08 -4.52
C TRP A 19 8.36 22.06 -5.54
N TYR A 20 7.03 22.18 -5.56
CA TYR A 20 6.35 23.06 -6.50
C TYR A 20 6.29 24.50 -5.97
N PHE A 21 6.83 25.45 -6.75
CA PHE A 21 6.88 26.89 -6.41
C PHE A 21 5.84 27.75 -7.14
N GLY A 22 4.91 27.11 -7.86
CA GLY A 22 3.81 27.80 -8.54
C GLY A 22 2.57 27.90 -7.67
N ASN A 23 1.42 28.13 -8.30
CA ASN A 23 0.14 28.33 -7.60
C ASN A 23 -0.99 27.45 -8.16
N GLU A 24 -0.67 26.48 -9.04
CA GLU A 24 -1.66 25.53 -9.52
C GLU A 24 -2.06 24.56 -8.39
N ARG A 25 -3.34 24.59 -8.01
CA ARG A 25 -3.87 23.81 -6.88
C ARG A 25 -3.60 22.31 -7.02
N SER A 26 -3.67 21.76 -8.23
CA SER A 26 -3.45 20.33 -8.50
C SER A 26 -2.03 19.88 -8.15
N MET A 27 -1.07 20.80 -8.19
CA MET A 27 0.35 20.55 -7.90
C MET A 27 0.72 20.90 -6.46
N LEU A 28 0.08 21.92 -5.87
CA LEU A 28 0.32 22.31 -4.47
C LEU A 28 0.01 21.21 -3.46
N VAL A 29 -0.95 20.32 -3.76
CA VAL A 29 -1.28 19.20 -2.87
C VAL A 29 -0.08 18.29 -2.65
N SER A 30 0.79 18.11 -3.65
CA SER A 30 1.98 17.26 -3.54
C SER A 30 2.94 17.76 -2.43
N ASN A 31 3.12 19.07 -2.30
CA ASN A 31 3.94 19.70 -1.24
C ASN A 31 3.43 19.40 0.17
N CYS A 32 2.13 19.16 0.33
CA CYS A 32 1.51 18.84 1.63
C CYS A 32 1.57 17.35 1.97
N LEU A 33 1.80 16.48 0.98
CA LEU A 33 1.77 15.02 1.15
C LEU A 33 3.17 14.45 1.32
N PHE A 34 4.07 14.78 0.39
CA PHE A 34 5.36 14.10 0.27
C PHE A 34 6.36 14.53 1.35
N ARG A 35 7.11 13.55 1.84
CA ARG A 35 8.22 13.71 2.77
C ARG A 35 9.40 12.87 2.31
N MET A 36 10.57 13.17 2.84
CA MET A 36 11.78 12.40 2.56
C MET A 36 11.80 11.12 3.40
N GLY A 37 12.29 10.05 2.83
CA GLY A 37 12.44 8.77 3.52
C GLY A 37 13.24 7.79 2.68
N GLY A 38 13.61 6.68 3.31
CA GLY A 38 14.34 5.63 2.61
C GLY A 38 14.34 4.32 3.38
N ALA A 39 14.51 3.23 2.64
CA ALA A 39 14.61 1.89 3.18
C ALA A 39 15.52 1.04 2.29
N ALA A 40 16.29 0.14 2.90
CA ALA A 40 17.09 -0.84 2.19
C ALA A 40 16.75 -2.25 2.69
N ILE A 41 16.34 -3.13 1.77
CA ILE A 41 15.90 -4.48 2.09
C ILE A 41 16.78 -5.48 1.35
N LEU A 42 17.36 -6.42 2.10
CA LEU A 42 18.19 -7.49 1.57
C LEU A 42 17.34 -8.74 1.30
N PHE A 43 17.28 -9.16 0.05
CA PHE A 43 16.72 -10.42 -0.39
C PHE A 43 17.80 -11.47 -0.57
N SER A 44 17.46 -12.71 -0.27
CA SER A 44 18.29 -13.88 -0.54
C SER A 44 17.43 -15.00 -1.10
N ASN A 45 17.95 -15.72 -2.09
CA ASN A 45 17.38 -16.99 -2.53
C ASN A 45 18.21 -18.21 -2.10
N ARG A 46 19.20 -18.01 -1.20
CA ARG A 46 20.02 -19.08 -0.63
C ARG A 46 19.23 -19.87 0.39
N ARG A 47 19.28 -21.20 0.30
CA ARG A 47 18.59 -22.10 1.25
C ARG A 47 19.09 -21.93 2.68
N SER A 48 20.39 -21.66 2.86
CA SER A 48 21.02 -21.44 4.18
C SER A 48 20.47 -20.23 4.91
N ASP A 49 20.04 -19.19 4.19
CA ASP A 49 19.56 -17.95 4.79
C ASP A 49 18.11 -18.04 5.30
N ARG A 50 17.36 -19.07 4.87
CA ARG A 50 15.94 -19.22 5.21
C ARG A 50 15.67 -19.20 6.71
N ARG A 51 16.59 -19.73 7.53
CA ARG A 51 16.45 -19.77 9.00
C ARG A 51 16.60 -18.41 9.68
N ARG A 52 17.32 -17.47 9.04
CA ARG A 52 17.56 -16.12 9.58
C ARG A 52 16.68 -15.05 8.94
N SER A 53 16.12 -15.32 7.75
CA SER A 53 15.16 -14.44 7.10
C SER A 53 13.96 -14.14 8.00
N LYS A 54 13.45 -12.92 7.93
CA LYS A 54 12.21 -12.50 8.61
C LYS A 54 10.96 -12.95 7.86
N TYR A 55 11.01 -12.78 6.54
CA TYR A 55 9.89 -12.98 5.64
C TYR A 55 10.31 -13.77 4.40
N GLU A 56 9.34 -14.46 3.83
CA GLU A 56 9.40 -15.09 2.52
C GLU A 56 8.41 -14.38 1.59
N LEU A 57 8.87 -13.90 0.44
CA LEU A 57 8.00 -13.36 -0.60
C LEU A 57 7.29 -14.52 -1.30
N VAL A 58 5.96 -14.57 -1.21
CA VAL A 58 5.15 -15.66 -1.74
C VAL A 58 4.60 -15.31 -3.12
N HIS A 59 3.98 -14.12 -3.24
CA HIS A 59 3.37 -13.67 -4.49
C HIS A 59 3.61 -12.18 -4.71
N THR A 60 3.69 -11.80 -5.99
CA THR A 60 3.64 -10.41 -6.42
C THR A 60 2.65 -10.27 -7.55
N VAL A 61 1.77 -9.28 -7.48
CA VAL A 61 0.79 -8.99 -8.53
C VAL A 61 0.89 -7.51 -8.89
N ARG A 62 1.06 -7.22 -10.18
CA ARG A 62 1.11 -5.86 -10.70
C ARG A 62 -0.01 -5.64 -11.70
N THR A 63 -0.85 -4.64 -11.41
CA THR A 63 -1.81 -4.07 -12.34
C THR A 63 -1.23 -2.80 -12.93
N HIS A 64 -1.28 -2.66 -14.25
CA HIS A 64 -0.82 -1.47 -14.96
C HIS A 64 -1.91 -0.97 -15.90
N LYS A 65 -2.39 0.26 -15.70
CA LYS A 65 -3.47 0.85 -16.49
C LYS A 65 -3.05 2.01 -17.39
N GLY A 66 -1.75 2.26 -17.55
CA GLY A 66 -1.26 3.40 -18.35
C GLY A 66 -1.39 3.34 -19.85
N ALA A 67 -2.16 2.39 -20.38
CA ALA A 67 -2.66 2.48 -21.75
C ALA A 67 -3.96 3.31 -21.82
N ASP A 68 -4.61 3.56 -20.69
CA ASP A 68 -5.78 4.43 -20.58
C ASP A 68 -5.34 5.86 -20.27
N ASP A 69 -5.82 6.83 -21.05
CA ASP A 69 -5.38 8.23 -20.97
C ASP A 69 -5.73 8.86 -19.61
N GLN A 70 -6.88 8.52 -19.04
CA GLN A 70 -7.28 9.03 -17.73
C GLN A 70 -6.34 8.50 -16.64
N CYS A 71 -5.99 7.21 -16.70
CA CYS A 71 -5.03 6.58 -15.80
C CYS A 71 -3.62 7.17 -15.97
N TYR A 72 -3.18 7.39 -17.20
CA TYR A 72 -1.85 7.91 -17.54
C TYR A 72 -1.67 9.33 -17.03
N ASN A 73 -2.64 10.20 -17.29
CA ASN A 73 -2.60 11.61 -16.91
C ASN A 73 -3.02 11.87 -15.45
N CYS A 74 -3.37 10.81 -14.70
CA CYS A 74 -3.89 10.94 -13.34
C CYS A 74 -2.89 11.51 -12.34
N VAL A 75 -1.62 11.13 -12.46
CA VAL A 75 -0.50 11.63 -11.66
C VAL A 75 0.65 11.87 -12.61
N TYR A 76 0.92 13.13 -12.91
CA TYR A 76 1.84 13.49 -13.97
C TYR A 76 2.72 14.67 -13.59
N GLN A 77 4.01 14.58 -13.90
CA GLN A 77 4.93 15.70 -13.73
C GLN A 77 4.87 16.57 -14.99
N ARG A 78 4.53 17.85 -14.82
CA ARG A 78 4.40 18.80 -15.93
C ARG A 78 4.76 20.21 -15.49
N GLU A 79 4.99 21.07 -16.46
CA GLU A 79 5.12 22.51 -16.24
C GLU A 79 3.74 23.16 -16.12
N ASP A 80 3.63 24.16 -15.25
CA ASP A 80 2.50 25.09 -15.22
C ASP A 80 2.64 26.17 -16.30
N GLU A 81 1.66 27.08 -16.39
CA GLU A 81 1.66 28.19 -17.36
C GLU A 81 2.87 29.15 -17.22
N GLN A 82 3.58 29.11 -16.08
CA GLN A 82 4.76 29.93 -15.80
C GLN A 82 6.08 29.14 -15.98
N GLY A 83 6.01 27.92 -16.52
CA GLY A 83 7.17 27.05 -16.72
C GLY A 83 7.70 26.41 -15.44
N LYS A 84 6.94 26.43 -14.33
CA LYS A 84 7.36 25.80 -13.08
C LYS A 84 6.92 24.35 -13.07
N ILE A 85 7.89 23.45 -12.90
CA ILE A 85 7.63 22.01 -12.85
C ILE A 85 6.97 21.62 -11.52
N GLY A 86 5.91 20.84 -11.59
CA GLY A 86 5.25 20.25 -10.44
C GLY A 86 4.61 18.89 -10.75
N VAL A 87 4.23 18.16 -9.71
CA VAL A 87 3.50 16.89 -9.83
C VAL A 87 2.01 17.19 -9.71
N ALA A 88 1.29 17.14 -10.82
CA ALA A 88 -0.15 17.35 -10.87
C ALA A 88 -0.89 16.08 -10.45
N LEU A 89 -1.82 16.23 -9.50
CA LEU A 89 -2.76 15.19 -9.09
C LEU A 89 -4.15 15.49 -9.67
N SER A 90 -4.65 14.60 -10.54
CA SER A 90 -6.00 14.70 -11.10
C SER A 90 -7.07 14.48 -10.03
N LYS A 91 -8.24 15.10 -10.22
CA LYS A 91 -9.43 14.85 -9.39
C LYS A 91 -9.96 13.42 -9.53
N ASP A 92 -9.61 12.75 -10.62
CA ASP A 92 -10.04 11.38 -10.92
C ASP A 92 -9.23 10.31 -10.18
N LEU A 93 -8.23 10.74 -9.39
CA LEU A 93 -7.30 9.86 -8.67
C LEU A 93 -8.00 8.75 -7.88
N MET A 94 -9.07 9.08 -7.17
CA MET A 94 -9.80 8.12 -6.36
C MET A 94 -10.51 7.07 -7.21
N ALA A 95 -11.13 7.49 -8.32
CA ALA A 95 -11.85 6.58 -9.22
C ALA A 95 -10.87 5.63 -9.94
N VAL A 96 -9.78 6.18 -10.48
CA VAL A 96 -8.71 5.41 -11.13
C VAL A 96 -8.07 4.43 -10.15
N ALA A 97 -7.83 4.86 -8.90
CA ALA A 97 -7.28 4.00 -7.85
C ALA A 97 -8.20 2.82 -7.49
N GLY A 98 -9.50 3.09 -7.30
CA GLY A 98 -10.49 2.06 -6.99
C GLY A 98 -10.60 1.01 -8.10
N ASP A 99 -10.55 1.43 -9.36
CA ASP A 99 -10.63 0.52 -10.50
C ASP A 99 -9.35 -0.31 -10.69
N ALA A 100 -8.17 0.30 -10.48
CA ALA A 100 -6.90 -0.41 -10.46
C ALA A 100 -6.81 -1.42 -9.31
N LEU A 101 -7.29 -1.05 -8.11
CA LEU A 101 -7.41 -1.91 -6.94
C LEU A 101 -8.29 -3.12 -7.27
N LYS A 102 -9.51 -2.88 -7.76
CA LYS A 102 -10.46 -3.93 -8.11
C LYS A 102 -9.86 -4.95 -9.07
N THR A 103 -9.15 -4.47 -10.09
CA THR A 103 -8.43 -5.32 -11.03
C THR A 103 -7.34 -6.13 -10.32
N ASN A 104 -6.54 -5.49 -9.47
CA ASN A 104 -5.47 -6.15 -8.72
C ASN A 104 -5.98 -7.25 -7.79
N ILE A 105 -7.00 -6.96 -6.97
CA ILE A 105 -7.55 -7.94 -6.02
C ILE A 105 -8.27 -9.10 -6.71
N THR A 106 -8.83 -8.87 -7.90
CA THR A 106 -9.41 -9.95 -8.72
C THR A 106 -8.34 -10.94 -9.18
N THR A 107 -7.13 -10.45 -9.50
CA THR A 107 -5.98 -11.31 -9.84
C THR A 107 -5.32 -11.92 -8.61
N LEU A 108 -5.24 -11.19 -7.51
CA LEU A 108 -4.62 -11.65 -6.27
C LEU A 108 -5.46 -12.71 -5.55
N GLY A 109 -6.78 -12.54 -5.52
CA GLY A 109 -7.71 -13.38 -4.76
C GLY A 109 -7.48 -14.89 -4.92
N PRO A 110 -7.44 -15.43 -6.16
CA PRO A 110 -7.21 -16.86 -6.40
C PRO A 110 -5.88 -17.40 -5.87
N LEU A 111 -4.88 -16.53 -5.67
CA LEU A 111 -3.54 -16.92 -5.20
C LEU A 111 -3.47 -17.03 -3.67
N VAL A 112 -4.36 -16.36 -2.94
CA VAL A 112 -4.21 -16.15 -1.49
C VAL A 112 -5.43 -16.54 -0.66
N LEU A 113 -6.62 -16.49 -1.25
CA LEU A 113 -7.87 -16.77 -0.56
C LEU A 113 -8.14 -18.27 -0.44
N PRO A 114 -8.83 -18.72 0.61
CA PRO A 114 -9.35 -20.08 0.71
C PRO A 114 -10.28 -20.44 -0.46
N MET A 115 -10.35 -21.73 -0.82
CA MET A 115 -11.21 -22.21 -1.91
C MET A 115 -12.69 -21.84 -1.73
N SER A 116 -13.19 -21.78 -0.48
CA SER A 116 -14.58 -21.38 -0.19
C SER A 116 -14.90 -19.96 -0.68
N GLU A 117 -13.99 -19.02 -0.43
CA GLU A 117 -14.10 -17.62 -0.88
C GLU A 117 -14.01 -17.52 -2.39
N GLN A 118 -13.11 -18.30 -3.00
CA GLN A 118 -12.95 -18.34 -4.46
C GLN A 118 -14.21 -18.85 -5.16
N LEU A 119 -14.84 -19.91 -4.62
CA LEU A 119 -16.09 -20.46 -5.15
C LEU A 119 -17.25 -19.46 -5.02
N LEU A 120 -17.37 -18.78 -3.88
CA LEU A 120 -18.42 -17.78 -3.67
C LEU A 120 -18.27 -16.59 -4.63
N PHE A 121 -17.05 -16.08 -4.77
CA PHE A 121 -16.73 -15.03 -5.74
C PHE A 121 -17.03 -15.45 -7.18
N LEU A 122 -16.59 -16.65 -7.58
CA LEU A 122 -16.81 -17.18 -8.92
C LEU A 122 -18.30 -17.39 -9.20
N ALA A 123 -19.06 -17.97 -8.27
CA ALA A 123 -20.51 -18.16 -8.39
C ALA A 123 -21.23 -16.81 -8.59
N THR A 124 -20.84 -15.80 -7.80
CA THR A 124 -21.40 -14.44 -7.92
C THR A 124 -21.07 -13.81 -9.27
N LEU A 125 -19.83 -13.99 -9.76
CA LEU A 125 -19.36 -13.48 -11.04
C LEU A 125 -20.10 -14.14 -12.21
N ILE A 126 -20.30 -15.46 -12.17
CA ILE A 126 -21.08 -16.23 -13.17
C ILE A 126 -22.55 -15.79 -13.16
N GLY A 127 -23.17 -15.72 -11.99
CA GLY A 127 -24.56 -15.27 -11.83
C GLY A 127 -24.80 -13.89 -12.42
N ARG A 128 -23.83 -12.99 -12.27
CA ARG A 128 -23.93 -11.63 -12.79
C ARG A 128 -23.60 -11.53 -14.29
N LYS A 129 -22.52 -12.15 -14.75
CA LYS A 129 -21.98 -11.96 -16.11
C LYS A 129 -22.63 -12.89 -17.14
N LEU A 130 -22.84 -14.16 -16.78
CA LEU A 130 -23.44 -15.15 -17.68
C LEU A 130 -24.96 -15.20 -17.51
N LEU A 131 -25.45 -15.29 -16.26
CA LEU A 131 -26.88 -15.47 -16.00
C LEU A 131 -27.66 -14.15 -15.90
N LYS A 132 -26.97 -12.99 -15.95
CA LYS A 132 -27.55 -11.63 -15.90
C LYS A 132 -28.60 -11.44 -14.79
N ILE A 133 -28.39 -12.06 -13.62
CA ILE A 133 -29.31 -11.97 -12.48
C ILE A 133 -29.38 -10.51 -12.01
N LYS A 134 -30.56 -9.89 -12.17
CA LYS A 134 -30.80 -8.50 -11.74
C LYS A 134 -30.77 -8.42 -10.21
N GLY A 135 -30.08 -7.41 -9.69
CA GLY A 135 -30.00 -7.14 -8.24
C GLY A 135 -28.87 -7.86 -7.50
N LEU A 136 -28.11 -8.75 -8.16
CA LEU A 136 -26.98 -9.43 -7.53
C LEU A 136 -25.81 -8.45 -7.32
N LYS A 137 -25.55 -8.10 -6.05
CA LYS A 137 -24.41 -7.24 -5.69
C LYS A 137 -23.09 -7.99 -5.93
N PRO A 138 -22.05 -7.31 -6.45
CA PRO A 138 -20.72 -7.91 -6.50
C PRO A 138 -20.26 -8.32 -5.10
N TYR A 139 -19.80 -9.56 -4.98
CA TYR A 139 -19.16 -10.06 -3.77
C TYR A 139 -17.72 -9.58 -3.74
N ILE A 140 -17.31 -8.98 -2.62
CA ILE A 140 -15.92 -8.61 -2.36
C ILE A 140 -15.39 -9.69 -1.41
N PRO A 141 -14.37 -10.47 -1.82
CA PRO A 141 -13.83 -11.51 -0.98
C PRO A 141 -13.24 -10.96 0.32
N ASP A 142 -13.38 -11.72 1.40
CA ASP A 142 -12.81 -11.30 2.68
C ASP A 142 -11.30 -11.58 2.73
N PHE A 143 -10.51 -10.57 2.41
CA PHE A 143 -9.06 -10.63 2.45
C PHE A 143 -8.48 -10.77 3.87
N LYS A 144 -9.27 -10.53 4.93
CA LYS A 144 -8.85 -10.79 6.32
C LYS A 144 -8.68 -12.29 6.59
N LEU A 145 -9.29 -13.16 5.78
CA LEU A 145 -9.04 -14.61 5.81
C LEU A 145 -7.69 -14.99 5.17
N ALA A 146 -7.17 -14.16 4.28
CA ALA A 146 -5.90 -14.38 3.59
C ALA A 146 -4.71 -13.73 4.30
N PHE A 147 -4.92 -12.68 5.08
CA PHE A 147 -3.86 -11.88 5.66
C PHE A 147 -4.15 -11.47 7.10
N GLU A 148 -3.17 -11.67 7.96
CA GLU A 148 -3.19 -11.22 9.34
C GLU A 148 -2.75 -9.75 9.45
N HIS A 149 -1.91 -9.25 8.53
CA HIS A 149 -1.45 -7.85 8.57
C HIS A 149 -1.51 -7.18 7.19
N PHE A 150 -1.81 -5.88 7.20
CA PHE A 150 -1.96 -5.05 6.01
C PHE A 150 -1.02 -3.86 6.10
N CYS A 151 -0.23 -3.66 5.05
CA CYS A 151 0.60 -2.48 4.83
C CYS A 151 0.06 -1.79 3.57
N ILE A 152 -0.65 -0.69 3.77
CA ILE A 152 -1.34 0.04 2.73
C ILE A 152 -0.62 1.36 2.52
N HIS A 153 0.01 1.50 1.36
CA HIS A 153 0.66 2.75 0.99
C HIS A 153 -0.35 3.91 0.98
N ALA A 154 -0.09 4.87 1.85
CA ALA A 154 -0.86 6.09 1.92
C ALA A 154 -0.33 7.15 0.94
N GLY A 155 -0.96 7.28 -0.23
CA GLY A 155 -0.82 8.48 -1.06
C GLY A 155 -1.24 9.76 -0.31
N GLY A 156 -2.24 9.60 0.56
CA GLY A 156 -2.78 10.57 1.50
C GLY A 156 -3.95 9.92 2.26
N ARG A 157 -4.53 10.64 3.22
CA ARG A 157 -5.59 10.09 4.08
C ARG A 157 -6.80 9.55 3.31
N ALA A 158 -7.24 10.26 2.27
CA ALA A 158 -8.39 9.84 1.45
C ALA A 158 -8.19 8.45 0.82
N VAL A 159 -6.96 8.11 0.43
CA VAL A 159 -6.63 6.79 -0.14
C VAL A 159 -6.79 5.68 0.91
N LEU A 160 -6.37 5.94 2.15
CA LEU A 160 -6.56 5.00 3.26
C LEU A 160 -8.04 4.81 3.59
N ASP A 161 -8.80 5.90 3.68
CA ASP A 161 -10.24 5.86 4.00
C ASP A 161 -11.02 5.07 2.93
N GLU A 162 -10.67 5.23 1.65
CA GLU A 162 -11.29 4.48 0.55
C GLU A 162 -10.92 2.99 0.58
N LEU A 163 -9.67 2.65 0.91
CA LEU A 163 -9.24 1.25 1.01
C LEU A 163 -9.86 0.54 2.22
N GLU A 164 -9.93 1.20 3.36
CA GLU A 164 -10.59 0.69 4.55
C GLU A 164 -12.04 0.30 4.23
N LYS A 165 -12.77 1.19 3.55
CA LYS A 165 -14.15 0.95 3.14
C LYS A 165 -14.28 -0.17 2.11
N ASN A 166 -13.44 -0.20 1.08
CA ASN A 166 -13.56 -1.20 0.00
C ASN A 166 -13.16 -2.61 0.43
N LEU A 167 -12.24 -2.74 1.39
CA LEU A 167 -11.74 -4.03 1.89
C LEU A 167 -12.36 -4.40 3.25
N GLU A 168 -13.27 -3.59 3.77
CA GLU A 168 -13.92 -3.75 5.08
C GLU A 168 -12.91 -4.04 6.20
N LEU A 169 -11.83 -3.24 6.22
CA LEU A 169 -10.75 -3.35 7.19
C LEU A 169 -11.14 -2.63 8.48
N SER A 170 -10.69 -3.18 9.61
CA SER A 170 -10.86 -2.53 10.91
C SER A 170 -9.74 -1.53 11.21
N ASP A 171 -9.96 -0.67 12.21
CA ASP A 171 -8.95 0.27 12.71
C ASP A 171 -7.62 -0.42 13.05
N TRP A 172 -7.67 -1.64 13.61
CA TRP A 172 -6.47 -2.41 13.92
C TRP A 172 -5.62 -2.73 12.69
N HIS A 173 -6.24 -3.05 11.56
CA HIS A 173 -5.56 -3.30 10.29
C HIS A 173 -5.03 -2.01 9.66
N MET A 174 -5.77 -0.91 9.83
CA MET A 174 -5.41 0.39 9.26
C MET A 174 -4.37 1.14 10.08
N GLU A 175 -4.21 0.81 11.37
CA GLU A 175 -3.33 1.49 12.31
C GLU A 175 -1.89 1.66 11.80
N PRO A 176 -1.19 0.63 11.28
CA PRO A 176 0.18 0.80 10.80
C PRO A 176 0.28 1.84 9.68
N SER A 177 -0.68 1.83 8.75
CA SER A 177 -0.73 2.75 7.61
C SER A 177 -1.08 4.18 8.04
N ARG A 178 -2.05 4.32 8.95
CA ARG A 178 -2.46 5.62 9.49
C ARG A 178 -1.39 6.27 10.35
N MET A 179 -0.75 5.51 11.24
CA MET A 179 0.31 6.03 12.10
C MET A 179 1.58 6.36 11.31
N THR A 180 1.92 5.54 10.30
CA THR A 180 3.03 5.86 9.38
C THR A 180 2.78 7.16 8.64
N LEU A 181 1.59 7.34 8.06
CA LEU A 181 1.22 8.59 7.38
C LEU A 181 1.25 9.78 8.35
N TYR A 182 0.76 9.61 9.58
CA TYR A 182 0.76 10.67 10.59
C TYR A 182 2.19 11.09 10.98
N ARG A 183 3.05 10.11 11.27
CA ARG A 183 4.38 10.36 11.85
C ARG A 183 5.44 10.74 10.82
N PHE A 184 5.39 10.12 9.63
CA PHE A 184 6.42 10.25 8.60
C PHE A 184 5.91 10.94 7.33
N GLY A 185 4.60 11.16 7.20
CA GLY A 185 4.00 11.63 5.96
C GLY A 185 4.08 10.60 4.84
N ASN A 186 3.86 11.03 3.60
CA ASN A 186 4.02 10.16 2.44
C ASN A 186 5.49 10.12 2.01
N THR A 187 6.23 9.10 2.45
CA THR A 187 7.62 8.85 2.01
C THR A 187 7.71 8.06 0.70
N SER A 188 6.68 8.15 -0.16
CA SER A 188 6.63 7.47 -1.46
C SER A 188 6.84 5.96 -1.30
N SER A 189 7.68 5.35 -2.14
CA SER A 189 7.90 3.90 -2.17
C SER A 189 8.41 3.31 -0.85
N SER A 190 9.02 4.10 0.04
CA SER A 190 9.51 3.57 1.32
C SER A 190 8.42 3.39 2.38
N SER A 191 7.24 4.02 2.24
CA SER A 191 6.21 4.02 3.29
C SER A 191 5.78 2.61 3.70
N LEU A 192 5.66 1.68 2.74
CA LEU A 192 5.31 0.28 3.00
C LEU A 192 6.28 -0.43 3.96
N TRP A 193 7.56 -0.04 3.96
CA TRP A 193 8.56 -0.60 4.86
C TRP A 193 8.44 -0.03 6.27
N TYR A 194 8.02 1.23 6.40
CA TYR A 194 7.76 1.87 7.69
C TYR A 194 6.50 1.30 8.32
N GLU A 195 5.46 0.99 7.52
CA GLU A 195 4.24 0.32 7.97
C GLU A 195 4.52 -1.11 8.45
N LEU A 196 5.37 -1.84 7.73
CA LEU A 196 5.84 -3.15 8.17
C LEU A 196 6.63 -3.05 9.48
N ALA A 197 7.56 -2.08 9.56
CA ALA A 197 8.35 -1.82 10.76
C ALA A 197 7.48 -1.43 11.97
N TYR A 198 6.39 -0.68 11.77
CA TYR A 198 5.42 -0.37 12.82
C TYR A 198 4.79 -1.67 13.37
N THR A 199 4.38 -2.55 12.47
CA THR A 199 3.77 -3.84 12.81
C THR A 199 4.75 -4.75 13.56
N GLU A 200 6.02 -4.76 13.14
CA GLU A 200 7.12 -5.43 13.85
C GLU A 200 7.34 -4.82 15.25
N ALA A 201 7.40 -3.50 15.36
CA ALA A 201 7.66 -2.78 16.61
C ALA A 201 6.54 -2.99 17.64
N LYS A 202 5.28 -3.06 17.19
CA LYS A 202 4.13 -3.46 18.03
C LYS A 202 4.14 -4.93 18.46
N GLY A 203 5.12 -5.73 18.02
CA GLY A 203 5.22 -7.15 18.35
C GLY A 203 4.07 -7.98 17.81
N ARG A 204 3.39 -7.52 16.75
CA ARG A 204 2.19 -8.17 16.20
C ARG A 204 2.53 -9.39 15.35
N VAL A 205 3.71 -9.41 14.72
CA VAL A 205 4.09 -10.41 13.71
C VAL A 205 4.55 -11.72 14.35
N LYS A 206 3.74 -12.77 14.18
CA LYS A 206 4.06 -14.14 14.61
C LYS A 206 4.53 -14.99 13.44
N ARG A 207 5.24 -16.08 13.74
CA ARG A 207 5.65 -17.06 12.73
C ARG A 207 4.43 -17.63 12.02
N GLY A 208 4.45 -17.62 10.69
CA GLY A 208 3.37 -18.13 9.85
C GLY A 208 2.41 -17.05 9.36
N ASP A 209 2.37 -15.89 10.03
CA ASP A 209 1.52 -14.78 9.64
C ASP A 209 1.80 -14.34 8.20
N ARG A 210 0.73 -13.98 7.50
CA ARG A 210 0.72 -13.51 6.13
C ARG A 210 0.48 -12.01 6.14
N LEU A 211 1.31 -11.29 5.40
CA LEU A 211 1.25 -9.84 5.29
C LEU A 211 1.04 -9.44 3.85
N TRP A 212 0.17 -8.46 3.65
CA TRP A 212 -0.08 -7.90 2.34
C TRP A 212 0.38 -6.45 2.28
N GLN A 213 1.36 -6.19 1.44
CA GLN A 213 1.74 -4.84 1.02
C GLN A 213 0.98 -4.48 -0.25
N ILE A 214 0.27 -3.36 -0.24
CA ILE A 214 -0.40 -2.81 -1.41
C ILE A 214 0.00 -1.35 -1.65
N ALA A 215 0.43 -1.03 -2.86
CA ALA A 215 0.82 0.31 -3.25
C ALA A 215 0.24 0.76 -4.58
N PHE A 216 -0.02 2.07 -4.65
CA PHE A 216 -0.41 2.75 -5.87
C PHE A 216 0.70 3.65 -6.39
N GLY A 217 0.73 3.89 -7.70
CA GLY A 217 1.70 4.79 -8.32
C GLY A 217 1.23 5.32 -9.67
N SER A 218 1.96 6.30 -10.21
CA SER A 218 1.66 6.91 -11.51
C SER A 218 1.65 5.88 -12.65
N GLY A 219 0.80 6.13 -13.64
CA GLY A 219 0.58 5.21 -14.75
C GLY A 219 -0.89 4.97 -15.07
N PHE A 220 -1.82 4.61 -14.21
CA PHE A 220 -1.82 4.26 -12.81
C PHE A 220 -1.44 2.79 -12.59
N LYS A 221 -0.76 2.50 -11.48
CA LYS A 221 -0.31 1.16 -11.11
C LYS A 221 -0.87 0.79 -9.75
N CYS A 222 -1.24 -0.47 -9.59
CA CYS A 222 -1.53 -1.07 -8.29
C CYS A 222 -0.66 -2.32 -8.14
N ASN A 223 0.19 -2.35 -7.11
CA ASN A 223 1.13 -3.42 -6.86
C ASN A 223 0.82 -4.07 -5.53
N SER A 224 0.80 -5.40 -5.51
CA SER A 224 0.61 -6.22 -4.33
C SER A 224 1.83 -7.11 -4.13
N ALA A 225 2.33 -7.17 -2.91
CA ALA A 225 3.34 -8.13 -2.48
C ALA A 225 2.83 -8.88 -1.24
N VAL A 226 2.90 -10.21 -1.32
CA VAL A 226 2.44 -11.11 -0.27
C VAL A 226 3.63 -11.75 0.40
N TRP A 227 3.70 -11.57 1.71
CA TRP A 227 4.77 -12.05 2.55
C TRP A 227 4.26 -13.08 3.52
N ARG A 228 5.12 -14.04 3.89
CA ARG A 228 4.89 -14.92 5.02
C ARG A 228 6.03 -14.78 6.01
N ALA A 229 5.70 -14.52 7.29
CA ALA A 229 6.67 -14.45 8.36
C ALA A 229 7.27 -15.85 8.62
N THR A 230 8.59 -15.99 8.44
CA THR A 230 9.30 -17.26 8.65
C THR A 230 9.65 -17.50 10.11
N ARG A 231 9.62 -16.43 10.93
CA ARG A 231 9.82 -16.45 12.38
C ARG A 231 8.94 -15.38 13.05
N THR A 232 8.69 -15.54 14.35
CA THR A 232 8.10 -14.48 15.18
C THR A 232 9.11 -13.34 15.31
N ILE A 233 8.65 -12.12 15.08
CA ILE A 233 9.47 -10.91 15.22
C ILE A 233 9.32 -10.42 16.66
N LYS A 234 10.45 -10.32 17.38
CA LYS A 234 10.46 -9.88 18.78
C LYS A 234 10.97 -8.45 18.82
N PRO A 235 10.16 -7.45 19.21
CA PRO A 235 10.57 -6.04 19.18
C PRO A 235 11.93 -5.79 19.84
N ALA A 236 12.18 -6.39 21.00
CA ALA A 236 13.44 -6.26 21.75
C ALA A 236 14.71 -6.75 21.01
N LYS A 237 14.59 -7.40 19.85
CA LYS A 237 15.71 -7.87 19.03
C LYS A 237 15.81 -7.17 17.68
N GLU A 238 14.96 -6.19 17.43
CA GLU A 238 14.89 -5.49 16.16
C GLU A 238 15.39 -4.05 16.31
N THR A 239 15.87 -3.50 15.20
CA THR A 239 16.23 -2.09 15.09
C THR A 239 15.47 -1.57 13.89
N ASN A 240 14.54 -0.64 14.12
CA ASN A 240 13.72 -0.05 13.08
C ASN A 240 13.30 1.39 13.47
N PRO A 241 12.73 2.18 12.55
CA PRO A 241 12.44 3.61 12.77
C PRO A 241 11.45 3.93 13.90
N TRP A 242 10.77 2.92 14.47
CA TRP A 242 9.74 3.10 15.49
C TRP A 242 10.20 2.73 16.89
N MET A 243 11.31 2.00 17.04
CA MET A 243 11.64 1.33 18.30
C MET A 243 11.75 2.26 19.51
N ASP A 244 12.15 3.52 19.29
CA ASP A 244 12.34 4.50 20.37
C ASP A 244 11.03 5.15 20.85
N GLU A 245 9.96 5.10 20.04
CA GLU A 245 8.73 5.87 20.28
C GLU A 245 7.44 5.06 20.08
N ILE A 246 7.51 3.77 19.73
CA ILE A 246 6.34 2.97 19.36
C ILE A 246 5.26 2.90 20.45
N GLU A 247 5.64 3.01 21.72
CA GLU A 247 4.72 2.99 22.86
C GLU A 247 3.82 4.24 22.92
N ASN A 248 4.21 5.33 22.25
CA ASN A 248 3.40 6.56 22.16
C ASN A 248 2.30 6.49 21.09
N PHE A 249 2.21 5.36 20.37
CA PHE A 249 1.23 5.14 19.30
C PHE A 249 0.24 4.02 19.70
N PRO A 250 -0.97 3.95 19.12
CA PRO A 250 -1.53 4.94 18.21
C PRO A 250 -1.90 6.24 18.92
N VAL A 251 -1.84 7.35 18.20
CA VAL A 251 -2.39 8.63 18.64
C VAL A 251 -3.76 8.86 18.01
N GLU A 252 -4.61 9.64 18.67
CA GLU A 252 -5.86 10.07 18.09
C GLU A 252 -5.58 11.14 17.02
N VAL A 253 -5.96 10.85 15.77
CA VAL A 253 -5.82 11.79 14.65
C VAL A 253 -7.20 12.40 14.36
N PRO A 254 -7.43 13.69 14.66
CA PRO A 254 -8.73 14.30 14.49
C PRO A 254 -9.20 14.21 13.04
N LYS A 255 -10.46 13.80 12.84
CA LYS A 255 -11.01 13.64 11.50
C LYS A 255 -11.15 14.99 10.79
N ILE A 256 -11.47 16.04 11.53
CA ILE A 256 -11.63 17.42 11.07
C ILE A 256 -11.03 18.31 12.15
N VAL A 257 -10.16 19.23 11.76
CA VAL A 257 -9.69 20.31 12.64
C VAL A 257 -10.31 21.59 12.11
N LYS A 258 -11.03 22.34 12.95
CA LYS A 258 -11.49 23.67 12.58
C LYS A 258 -10.26 24.57 12.54
N VAL A 259 -10.04 25.22 11.41
CA VAL A 259 -9.03 26.28 11.32
C VAL A 259 -9.67 27.52 11.92
N GLU A 260 -9.12 27.99 13.03
CA GLU A 260 -9.47 29.31 13.55
C GLU A 260 -8.93 30.35 12.57
N THR A 261 -9.84 31.03 11.88
CA THR A 261 -9.59 32.15 10.97
C THR A 261 -9.91 33.46 11.66
#